data_AF-A0A4V1J3J8-F1
#
_entry.id   AF-A0A4V1J3J8-F1
#
_cell.length_a   1.000
_cell.length_b   1.000
_cell.length_c   1.000
_cell.angle_alpha   90.00
_cell.angle_beta   90.00
_cell.angle_gamma   90.00
#
_symmetry.space_group_name_H-M   'P 1'
#
loop_
_entity.id
_entity.type
_entity.pdbx_description
1 polymer ?
#
loop_
_entity_poly.entity_id
_entity_poly.type
_entity_poly.pdbx_seq_one_letter_code
_entity_poly.pdbx_strand_id
1 'polypeptide(L)'
;MAFDHSFNKPNLQIRKASHASCLARKRAARAKMILPQGKYTPLAVRRSTDTQALAVLSGSTGASGPKLTRTVLSGKKARKIERTLRYAAQRKQQKLNAETAAEDGMDVDAEDIAKRQKKVKPETKLDKVKKALWTALENASSETLQATGEGTTLGIQAF
;
A
#
# COMPACT_ATOMS: atom_id res chain seq x y z
N MET A 1 -15.79 57.30 4.39
CA MET A 1 -16.28 56.94 5.75
C MET A 1 -15.57 57.87 6.71
N ALA A 2 -16.30 58.89 7.14
CA ALA A 2 -15.79 60.10 7.77
C ALA A 2 -15.23 59.84 9.19
N PHE A 3 -14.26 60.66 9.59
CA PHE A 3 -13.43 60.51 10.80
C PHE A 3 -13.71 61.65 11.79
N ASP A 4 -14.97 62.03 11.95
CA ASP A 4 -15.27 63.38 12.44
C ASP A 4 -15.35 63.48 13.97
N HIS A 5 -15.22 62.36 14.69
CA HIS A 5 -15.42 62.30 16.15
C HIS A 5 -14.12 62.09 16.94
N SER A 6 -12.96 61.89 16.28
CA SER A 6 -11.66 61.70 16.95
C SER A 6 -10.47 61.99 16.03
N PHE A 7 -10.35 63.23 15.57
CA PHE A 7 -9.30 63.68 14.62
C PHE A 7 -7.87 63.49 15.16
N ASN A 8 -7.67 63.62 16.47
CA ASN A 8 -6.36 63.42 17.12
C ASN A 8 -5.98 61.94 17.36
N LYS A 9 -6.84 60.98 17.00
CA LYS A 9 -6.57 59.55 17.23
C LYS A 9 -6.23 58.82 15.93
N PRO A 10 -5.04 58.20 15.81
CA PRO A 10 -4.60 57.57 14.57
C PRO A 10 -5.24 56.19 14.36
N ASN A 11 -6.50 56.15 13.92
CA ASN A 11 -7.30 54.93 13.82
C ASN A 11 -6.70 53.89 12.85
N LEU A 12 -6.31 54.30 11.64
CA LEU A 12 -5.75 53.38 10.63
C LEU A 12 -4.47 52.70 11.11
N GLN A 13 -3.58 53.44 11.77
CA GLN A 13 -2.33 52.89 12.31
C GLN A 13 -2.62 51.89 13.43
N ILE A 14 -3.53 52.22 14.36
CA ILE A 14 -3.95 51.31 15.44
C ILE A 14 -4.56 50.02 14.87
N ARG A 15 -5.43 50.13 13.86
CA ARG A 15 -6.04 48.95 13.21
C ARG A 15 -5.00 48.09 12.49
N LYS A 16 -4.06 48.70 11.76
CA LYS A 16 -2.96 47.98 11.11
C LYS A 16 -2.07 47.26 12.13
N ALA A 17 -1.72 47.93 13.23
CA ALA A 17 -0.93 47.34 14.31
C ALA A 17 -1.65 46.16 14.98
N SER A 18 -2.94 46.35 15.30
CA SER A 18 -3.78 45.29 15.87
C SER A 18 -3.88 44.08 14.92
N HIS A 19 -4.14 44.32 13.63
CA HIS A 19 -4.19 43.27 12.63
C HIS A 19 -2.85 42.53 12.49
N ALA A 20 -1.73 43.26 12.44
CA ALA A 20 -0.39 42.67 12.39
C ALA A 20 -0.10 41.79 13.61
N SER A 21 -0.44 42.24 14.82
CA SER A 21 -0.27 41.47 16.05
C SER A 21 -1.11 40.18 16.07
N CYS A 22 -2.35 40.24 15.59
CA CYS A 22 -3.24 39.09 15.46
C CYS A 22 -2.65 38.05 14.47
N LEU A 23 -2.18 38.51 13.31
CA LEU A 23 -1.52 37.64 12.34
C LEU A 23 -0.22 37.04 12.89
N ALA A 24 0.59 37.82 13.60
CA ALA A 24 1.82 37.33 14.23
C ALA A 24 1.51 36.23 15.25
N ARG A 25 0.49 36.41 16.10
CA ARG A 25 0.06 35.39 17.06
C ARG A 25 -0.43 34.12 16.36
N LYS A 26 -1.19 34.25 15.28
CA LYS A 26 -1.62 33.11 14.44
C LYS A 26 -0.43 32.39 13.80
N ARG A 27 0.58 33.12 13.30
CA ARG A 27 1.81 32.53 12.75
C ARG A 27 2.62 31.80 13.82
N ALA A 28 2.78 32.39 15.00
CA ALA A 28 3.51 31.77 16.11
C ALA A 28 2.81 30.48 16.59
N ALA A 29 1.48 30.47 16.72
CA ALA A 29 0.73 29.27 17.07
C ALA A 29 0.86 28.17 16.00
N ARG A 30 0.81 28.53 14.71
CA ARG A 30 1.02 27.58 13.60
C ARG A 30 2.44 27.00 13.59
N ALA A 31 3.45 27.84 13.84
CA ALA A 31 4.83 27.40 13.94
C ALA A 31 5.04 26.41 15.11
N LYS A 32 4.28 26.50 16.20
CA LYS A 32 4.36 25.51 17.29
C LYS A 32 3.69 24.17 16.94
N MET A 33 2.68 24.17 16.07
CA MET A 33 1.88 22.96 15.77
C MET A 33 2.35 22.17 14.55
N ILE A 34 2.83 22.86 13.51
CA ILE A 34 3.14 22.24 12.21
C ILE A 34 4.36 22.96 11.67
N LEU A 35 5.55 22.47 12.00
CA LEU A 35 6.75 22.86 11.28
C LEU A 35 7.08 21.75 10.26
N PRO A 36 7.05 22.05 8.95
CA PRO A 36 8.09 21.49 8.11
C PRO A 36 9.41 21.99 8.71
N GLN A 37 10.16 21.08 9.33
CA GLN A 37 11.51 21.40 9.74
C GLN A 37 12.31 21.86 8.51
N GLY A 38 13.32 22.72 8.71
CA GLY A 38 14.08 23.34 7.62
C GLY A 38 14.55 22.30 6.59
N LYS A 39 14.79 22.73 5.34
CA LYS A 39 15.07 21.83 4.19
C LYS A 39 16.14 20.76 4.44
N TYR A 40 17.07 21.00 5.37
CA TYR A 40 18.21 20.15 5.69
C TYR A 40 18.05 19.33 6.97
N THR A 41 16.87 19.33 7.59
CA THR A 41 16.61 18.54 8.79
C THR A 41 16.17 17.12 8.42
N PRO A 42 16.59 16.10 9.19
CA PRO A 42 16.22 14.70 8.90
C PRO A 42 14.71 14.44 9.06
N LEU A 43 14.02 15.29 9.83
CA LEU A 43 12.56 15.25 10.05
C LEU A 43 11.79 16.21 9.12
N ALA A 44 12.43 16.72 8.05
CA ALA A 44 11.77 17.62 7.10
C ALA A 44 10.55 16.92 6.46
N VAL A 45 9.39 17.58 6.57
CA VAL A 45 8.06 16.97 6.32
C VAL A 45 7.83 16.56 4.86
N ARG A 46 8.64 17.02 3.90
CA ARG A 46 8.75 16.53 2.51
C ARG A 46 9.97 17.16 1.84
N ARG A 47 10.63 16.43 0.92
CA ARG A 47 11.44 17.08 -0.12
C ARG A 47 10.48 17.72 -1.13
N SER A 48 10.87 18.82 -1.78
CA SER A 48 10.02 19.53 -2.75
C SER A 48 9.57 18.66 -3.93
N THR A 49 10.30 17.57 -4.20
CA THR A 49 10.03 16.59 -5.25
C THR A 49 9.02 15.51 -4.86
N ASP A 50 8.71 15.37 -3.56
CA ASP A 50 7.91 14.24 -3.08
C ASP A 50 6.42 14.51 -3.25
N THR A 51 5.74 13.59 -3.94
CA THR A 51 4.29 13.68 -4.10
C THR A 51 3.57 13.39 -2.79
N GLN A 52 2.41 14.02 -2.61
CA GLN A 52 1.56 13.83 -1.44
C GLN A 52 1.18 12.38 -1.17
N ALA A 53 1.01 11.58 -2.22
CA ALA A 53 0.71 10.15 -2.12
C ALA A 53 1.85 9.36 -1.47
N LEU A 54 3.11 9.69 -1.77
CA LEU A 54 4.26 9.00 -1.18
C LEU A 54 4.38 9.31 0.31
N ALA A 55 4.10 10.56 0.70
CA ALA A 55 4.13 10.96 2.10
C ALA A 55 2.99 10.38 2.96
N VAL A 56 1.83 10.12 2.36
CA VAL A 56 0.74 9.37 3.02
C VAL A 56 1.14 7.90 3.19
N LEU A 57 1.79 7.31 2.17
CA LEU A 57 2.26 5.93 2.23
C LEU A 57 3.40 5.74 3.25
N SER A 58 4.35 6.67 3.31
CA SER A 58 5.50 6.61 4.23
C SER A 58 5.16 7.01 5.66
N GLY A 59 3.94 7.51 5.92
CA GLY A 59 3.55 8.04 7.22
C GLY A 59 4.28 9.33 7.62
N SER A 60 5.00 9.98 6.69
CA SER A 60 5.72 11.25 6.97
C SER A 60 4.78 12.45 7.11
N THR A 61 3.48 12.27 6.86
CA THR A 61 2.46 13.22 7.31
C THR A 61 2.46 13.22 8.83
N GLY A 62 3.21 14.15 9.43
CA GLY A 62 3.40 14.27 10.89
C GLY A 62 2.15 13.87 11.67
N ALA A 63 2.22 12.71 12.31
CA ALA A 63 1.13 12.12 13.05
C ALA A 63 0.91 12.91 14.35
N SER A 64 0.13 13.99 14.26
CA SER A 64 -0.39 14.69 15.43
C SER A 64 -1.87 14.34 15.62
N GLY A 65 -2.11 13.14 16.16
CA GLY A 65 -3.38 12.69 16.72
C GLY A 65 -4.48 12.28 15.72
N PRO A 66 -5.62 11.79 16.22
CA PRO A 66 -6.80 11.47 15.42
C PRO A 66 -7.45 12.76 14.91
N LYS A 67 -6.89 13.32 13.84
CA LYS A 67 -7.43 14.49 13.15
C LYS A 67 -7.99 14.05 11.81
N LEU A 68 -9.19 14.52 11.49
CA LEU A 68 -9.79 14.31 10.18
C LEU A 68 -8.89 14.91 9.09
N THR A 69 -8.28 14.07 8.26
CA THR A 69 -7.47 14.50 7.12
C THR A 69 -8.25 14.34 5.81
N ARG A 70 -8.19 15.34 4.94
CA ARG A 70 -8.70 15.23 3.55
C ARG A 70 -7.72 14.48 2.62
N THR A 71 -6.53 14.14 3.11
CA THR A 71 -5.45 13.55 2.33
C THR A 71 -5.53 12.03 2.36
N VAL A 72 -5.86 11.41 1.22
CA VAL A 72 -6.06 9.96 1.13
C VAL A 72 -5.23 9.35 -0.01
N LEU A 73 -4.85 8.08 0.15
CA LEU A 73 -4.21 7.29 -0.89
C LEU A 73 -5.27 6.49 -1.64
N SER A 74 -5.51 6.81 -2.92
CA SER A 74 -6.39 6.01 -3.77
C SER A 74 -5.81 4.61 -3.98
N GLY A 75 -6.64 3.56 -3.93
CA GLY A 75 -6.21 2.18 -4.20
C GLY A 75 -5.51 1.99 -5.55
N LYS A 76 -5.89 2.76 -6.58
CA LYS A 76 -5.19 2.79 -7.88
C LYS A 76 -3.76 3.28 -7.74
N LYS A 77 -3.54 4.35 -6.98
CA LYS A 77 -2.22 4.95 -6.76
C LYS A 77 -1.36 4.05 -5.87
N ALA A 78 -1.95 3.43 -4.84
CA ALA A 78 -1.28 2.44 -4.00
C ALA A 78 -0.68 1.30 -4.84
N ARG A 79 -1.50 0.64 -5.66
CA ARG A 79 -1.05 -0.45 -6.55
C ARG A 79 0.01 0.00 -7.56
N LYS A 80 -0.10 1.23 -8.09
CA LYS A 80 0.93 1.78 -8.99
C LYS A 80 2.26 1.97 -8.27
N ILE A 81 2.23 2.52 -7.05
CA ILE A 81 3.43 2.73 -6.24
C ILE A 81 4.07 1.39 -5.88
N GLU A 82 3.30 0.41 -5.40
CA GLU A 82 3.78 -0.94 -5.11
C GLU A 82 4.45 -1.59 -6.33
N ARG A 83 3.83 -1.45 -7.52
CA ARG A 83 4.41 -1.98 -8.76
C ARG A 83 5.73 -1.30 -9.10
N THR A 84 5.80 0.03 -8.99
CA THR A 84 7.05 0.77 -9.23
C THR A 84 8.14 0.43 -8.21
N LEU A 85 7.78 0.20 -6.94
CA LEU A 85 8.71 -0.25 -5.90
C LEU A 85 9.30 -1.62 -6.24
N ARG A 86 8.48 -2.56 -6.74
CA ARG A 86 8.96 -3.87 -7.22
C ARG A 86 9.96 -3.72 -8.37
N TYR A 87 9.66 -2.88 -9.37
CA TYR A 87 10.59 -2.64 -10.49
C TYR A 87 11.89 -1.94 -10.05
N ALA A 88 11.83 -1.09 -9.03
CA ALA A 88 13.02 -0.49 -8.45
C ALA A 88 13.88 -1.53 -7.70
N ALA A 89 13.25 -2.42 -6.93
CA ALA A 89 13.94 -3.50 -6.23
C ALA A 89 14.61 -4.48 -7.20
N GLN A 90 13.92 -4.89 -8.26
CA GLN A 90 14.48 -5.76 -9.30
C GLN A 90 15.69 -5.13 -9.99
N ARG A 91 15.60 -3.84 -10.37
CA ARG A 91 16.74 -3.12 -10.95
C ARG A 91 17.91 -2.98 -9.98
N LYS A 92 17.64 -2.80 -8.68
CA LYS A 92 18.70 -2.75 -7.66
C LYS A 92 19.39 -4.11 -7.53
N GLN A 93 18.64 -5.21 -7.51
CA GLN A 93 19.21 -6.57 -7.48
C GLN A 93 20.03 -6.87 -8.73
N GLN A 94 19.54 -6.51 -9.92
CA GLN A 94 20.31 -6.69 -11.17
C GLN A 94 21.63 -5.92 -11.15
N LYS A 95 21.64 -4.69 -10.64
CA LYS A 95 22.86 -3.89 -10.51
C LYS A 95 23.84 -4.49 -9.50
N LEU A 96 23.35 -4.88 -8.33
CA LEU A 96 24.18 -5.55 -7.33
C LEU A 96 24.77 -6.85 -7.88
N ASN A 97 23.96 -7.66 -8.57
CA ASN A 97 24.43 -8.90 -9.19
C ASN A 97 25.43 -8.65 -10.32
N ALA A 98 25.30 -7.55 -11.07
CA ALA A 98 26.24 -7.17 -12.11
C ALA A 98 27.55 -6.60 -11.53
N GLU A 99 27.48 -5.90 -10.40
CA GLU A 99 28.65 -5.43 -9.65
C GLU A 99 29.40 -6.63 -9.03
N THR A 100 28.69 -7.59 -8.44
CA THR A 100 29.31 -8.83 -7.92
C THR A 100 29.82 -9.73 -9.05
N ALA A 101 29.13 -9.84 -10.19
CA ALA A 101 29.61 -10.60 -11.35
C ALA A 101 30.73 -9.90 -12.14
N ALA A 102 30.95 -8.60 -11.91
CA ALA A 102 32.11 -7.87 -12.44
C ALA A 102 33.33 -8.06 -11.53
N GLU A 103 33.14 -8.32 -10.23
CA GLU A 103 34.22 -8.70 -9.30
C GLU A 103 34.55 -10.20 -9.37
N ASP A 104 33.55 -11.06 -9.55
CA ASP A 104 33.71 -12.51 -9.77
C ASP A 104 33.50 -12.84 -11.25
N GLY A 105 34.59 -12.80 -12.03
CA GLY A 105 34.55 -13.19 -13.43
C GLY A 105 34.09 -14.65 -13.62
N MET A 106 33.01 -14.79 -14.39
CA MET A 106 32.43 -16.01 -14.99
C MET A 106 31.24 -16.69 -14.26
N ASP A 107 30.25 -17.01 -15.10
CA ASP A 107 29.30 -18.13 -15.01
C ASP A 107 28.03 -17.96 -14.17
N VAL A 108 26.90 -17.65 -14.82
CA VAL A 108 25.58 -18.19 -14.42
C VAL A 108 24.66 -18.30 -15.64
N ASP A 109 24.64 -19.48 -16.26
CA ASP A 109 23.45 -19.99 -16.94
C ASP A 109 22.50 -20.64 -15.91
N ALA A 110 21.19 -20.57 -16.17
CA ALA A 110 20.11 -21.39 -15.57
C ALA A 110 19.21 -20.89 -14.39
N GLU A 111 18.96 -19.58 -14.19
CA GLU A 111 17.98 -19.13 -13.16
C GLU A 111 16.75 -18.35 -13.68
N ASP A 112 16.60 -18.16 -15.00
CA ASP A 112 15.46 -17.39 -15.56
C ASP A 112 14.15 -18.18 -15.72
N ILE A 113 14.14 -19.49 -15.40
CA ILE A 113 12.93 -20.33 -15.45
C ILE A 113 12.07 -20.16 -14.18
N ALA A 114 12.64 -19.76 -13.04
CA ALA A 114 11.92 -19.65 -11.77
C ALA A 114 10.95 -18.45 -11.70
N LYS A 115 11.11 -17.42 -12.54
CA LYS A 115 10.36 -16.15 -12.44
C LYS A 115 8.96 -16.18 -13.07
N ARG A 116 8.54 -17.31 -13.66
CA ARG A 116 7.19 -17.52 -14.22
C ARG A 116 6.23 -18.25 -13.27
N GLN A 117 6.55 -18.38 -11.98
CA GLN A 117 5.56 -18.86 -11.02
C GLN A 117 4.46 -17.80 -10.86
N LYS A 118 3.32 -18.04 -11.56
CA LYS A 118 2.07 -17.31 -11.38
C LYS A 118 1.83 -17.15 -9.88
N LYS A 119 1.51 -15.93 -9.45
CA LYS A 119 0.97 -15.69 -8.10
C LYS A 119 -0.26 -16.58 -7.91
N VAL A 120 -0.07 -17.73 -7.29
CA VAL A 120 -1.16 -18.59 -6.86
C VAL A 120 -1.94 -17.75 -5.85
N LYS A 121 -3.18 -17.40 -6.21
CA LYS A 121 -4.07 -16.73 -5.25
C LYS A 121 -4.14 -17.65 -4.02
N PRO A 122 -4.10 -17.10 -2.79
CA PRO A 122 -4.28 -17.93 -1.60
C PRO A 122 -5.60 -18.69 -1.76
N GLU A 123 -5.52 -20.01 -1.68
CA GLU A 123 -6.65 -20.88 -1.95
C GLU A 123 -7.81 -20.51 -1.04
N THR A 124 -8.94 -20.15 -1.65
CA THR A 124 -10.14 -19.84 -0.87
C THR A 124 -10.68 -21.13 -0.25
N LYS A 125 -11.46 -21.02 0.83
CA LYS A 125 -12.10 -22.20 1.45
C LYS A 125 -12.91 -23.01 0.43
N LEU A 126 -13.54 -22.32 -0.52
CA LEU A 126 -14.30 -22.91 -1.61
C LEU A 126 -13.39 -23.70 -2.57
N ASP A 127 -12.21 -23.17 -2.90
CA ASP A 127 -11.24 -23.88 -3.77
C ASP A 127 -10.76 -25.19 -3.13
N LYS A 128 -10.57 -25.19 -1.80
CA LYS A 128 -10.20 -26.41 -1.05
C LYS A 128 -11.31 -27.47 -1.08
N VAL A 129 -12.57 -27.05 -0.91
CA VAL A 129 -13.72 -27.96 -0.98
C VAL A 129 -13.89 -28.52 -2.39
N LYS A 130 -13.72 -27.70 -3.43
CA LYS A 130 -13.75 -28.17 -4.82
C LYS A 130 -12.66 -29.19 -5.09
N LYS A 131 -11.42 -28.93 -4.64
CA LYS A 131 -10.31 -29.88 -4.78
C LYS A 131 -10.61 -31.19 -4.07
N ALA A 132 -11.11 -31.14 -2.84
CA ALA A 132 -11.48 -32.34 -2.08
C ALA A 132 -12.60 -33.16 -2.76
N LEU A 133 -13.61 -32.49 -3.34
CA LEU A 133 -14.68 -33.15 -4.09
C LEU A 133 -14.15 -33.82 -5.37
N TRP A 134 -13.28 -33.14 -6.12
CA TRP A 134 -12.66 -33.73 -7.31
C TRP A 134 -11.80 -34.95 -6.96
N THR A 135 -11.00 -34.88 -5.89
CA THR A 135 -10.21 -36.03 -5.43
C THR A 135 -11.09 -37.19 -4.94
N ALA A 136 -12.22 -36.90 -4.29
CA ALA A 136 -13.16 -37.94 -3.85
C ALA A 136 -13.86 -38.61 -5.04
N LEU A 137 -14.21 -37.85 -6.08
CA LEU A 137 -14.82 -38.36 -7.31
C LEU A 137 -13.84 -39.24 -8.09
N GLU A 138 -12.58 -38.81 -8.23
CA GLU A 138 -11.53 -39.60 -8.87
C GLU A 138 -11.29 -40.93 -8.13
N ASN A 139 -11.26 -40.89 -6.79
CA ASN A 139 -11.13 -42.10 -5.98
C ASN A 139 -12.35 -43.02 -6.11
N ALA A 140 -13.58 -42.48 -6.07
CA ALA A 140 -14.81 -43.25 -6.24
C ALA A 140 -14.96 -43.85 -7.65
N SER A 141 -14.39 -43.20 -8.68
CA SER A 141 -14.34 -43.77 -10.04
C SER A 141 -13.27 -44.85 -10.20
N SER A 142 -12.29 -44.91 -9.29
CA SER A 142 -11.20 -45.90 -9.31
C SER A 142 -11.49 -47.14 -8.46
N GLU A 143 -12.43 -47.05 -7.52
CA GLU A 143 -13.00 -48.22 -6.84
C GLU A 143 -14.01 -48.91 -7.76
N THR A 144 -13.51 -49.84 -8.58
CA THR A 144 -14.34 -50.88 -9.17
C THR A 144 -15.14 -51.55 -8.05
N LEU A 145 -16.47 -51.44 -8.10
CA LEU A 145 -17.40 -52.23 -7.31
C LEU A 145 -17.06 -53.71 -7.49
N GLN A 146 -16.25 -54.26 -6.58
CA GLN A 146 -16.06 -55.70 -6.49
C GLN A 146 -17.39 -56.28 -6.01
N ALA A 147 -18.18 -56.80 -6.94
CA ALA A 147 -19.29 -57.68 -6.65
C ALA A 147 -18.71 -58.95 -6.01
N THR A 148 -18.58 -58.94 -4.68
CA THR A 148 -18.28 -60.15 -3.90
C THR A 148 -19.51 -61.04 -3.95
N GLY A 149 -19.51 -61.94 -4.93
CA GLY A 149 -20.51 -62.99 -5.05
C GLY A 149 -20.29 -64.05 -3.97
N GLU A 150 -21.09 -64.00 -2.91
CA GLU A 150 -21.40 -65.14 -2.03
C GLU A 150 -22.89 -65.03 -1.65
N GLY A 151 -23.66 -66.07 -1.98
CA GLY A 151 -25.07 -65.94 -2.36
C GLY A 151 -26.12 -65.93 -1.24
N THR A 152 -27.35 -65.57 -1.63
CA THR A 152 -28.56 -66.33 -1.26
C THR A 152 -29.72 -65.96 -2.19
N THR A 153 -30.32 -66.99 -2.75
CA THR A 153 -31.50 -67.07 -3.62
C THR A 153 -32.74 -66.38 -3.03
N LEU A 154 -33.44 -65.54 -3.82
CA LEU A 154 -34.90 -65.50 -3.87
C LEU A 154 -35.40 -64.97 -5.23
N GLY A 155 -36.05 -65.85 -6.00
CA GLY A 155 -37.15 -65.48 -6.88
C GLY A 155 -36.83 -65.20 -8.35
N ILE A 156 -36.90 -66.25 -9.18
CA ILE A 156 -37.24 -66.13 -10.60
C ILE A 156 -38.62 -65.47 -10.72
N GLN A 157 -38.77 -64.45 -11.56
CA GLN A 157 -39.97 -64.36 -12.40
C GLN A 157 -39.67 -63.61 -13.70
N ALA A 158 -39.58 -64.41 -14.77
CA ALA A 158 -39.67 -63.95 -16.14
C ALA A 158 -41.08 -63.42 -16.44
N PHE A 159 -41.15 -62.34 -17.22
CA PHE A 159 -42.08 -62.14 -18.33
C PHE A 159 -41.39 -61.29 -19.39
#